data_AF-A0AAE1DQL4-F1
#
_entry.id   AF-A0AAE1DQL4-F1
#
_cell.length_a   1.000
_cell.length_b   1.000
_cell.length_c   1.000
_cell.angle_alpha   90.00
_cell.angle_beta   90.00
_cell.angle_gamma   90.00
#
_symmetry.space_group_name_H-M   'P 1'
#
loop_
_entity.id
_entity.type
_entity.pdbx_description
1 polymer ?
#
loop_
_entity_poly.entity_id
_entity_poly.type
_entity_poly.pdbx_seq_one_letter_code
_entity_poly.pdbx_strand_id
1 'polypeptide(L)'
;MDIRKIVTGIFKFPKSHVRTRNLVVNQGMDIRKIVTGIFKFPKSHVRTRNLVVNQGMDIRKIVTAIFKFPKSHVRTRNLVVNQGMDIRKIVTGIFKFPKSHVRTRNLVVNQGMDIRKIVTGIFKFPKSHVRTRNLVVNQGMDIRKIVTGIFKFPKSHVRTRNLIVNQGMDIRKIVTGMFKNTQDSPNGFVLISPHPLSFQNFI
;
A
#
# COMPACT_ATOMS: atom_id res chain seq x y z
N MET A 1 14.84 -22.05 -9.96
CA MET A 1 15.01 -21.91 -8.49
C MET A 1 13.86 -21.12 -7.91
N ASP A 2 13.25 -21.60 -6.83
CA ASP A 2 12.17 -20.92 -6.11
C ASP A 2 12.70 -20.11 -4.94
N ILE A 3 12.13 -18.93 -4.72
CA ILE A 3 12.46 -18.07 -3.59
C ILE A 3 11.24 -17.93 -2.68
N ARG A 4 11.34 -18.47 -1.46
CA ARG A 4 10.30 -18.36 -0.43
C ARG A 4 10.84 -17.63 0.80
N LYS A 5 10.14 -16.58 1.25
CA LYS A 5 10.45 -15.86 2.48
C LYS A 5 9.20 -15.65 3.31
N ILE A 6 9.25 -16.09 4.56
CA ILE A 6 8.18 -15.91 5.54
C ILE A 6 8.76 -15.14 6.72
N VAL A 7 8.08 -14.07 7.12
CA VAL A 7 8.41 -13.30 8.32
C VAL A 7 7.16 -13.17 9.16
N THR A 8 7.24 -13.64 10.40
CA THR A 8 6.15 -13.59 11.39
C THR A 8 6.70 -12.97 12.66
N GLY A 9 6.02 -11.98 13.24
CA GLY A 9 6.47 -11.47 14.55
C GLY A 9 5.82 -10.20 15.06
N ILE A 10 6.18 -9.86 16.29
CA ILE A 10 5.82 -8.60 16.94
C ILE A 10 7.09 -7.78 17.09
N PHE A 11 7.13 -6.61 16.45
CA PHE A 11 8.26 -5.70 16.49
C PHE A 11 7.86 -4.45 17.25
N LYS A 12 8.52 -4.21 18.39
CA LYS A 12 8.33 -3.01 19.22
C LYS A 12 9.62 -2.21 19.21
N PHE A 13 9.52 -0.93 18.89
CA PHE A 13 10.63 0.00 18.97
C PHE A 13 10.22 1.11 19.93
N PRO A 14 10.91 1.29 21.08
CA PRO A 14 10.60 2.37 22.03
C PRO A 14 10.90 3.75 21.41
N LYS A 15 10.86 4.84 22.19
CA LYS A 15 11.26 6.18 21.71
C LYS A 15 12.58 6.06 20.94
N SER A 16 12.52 6.32 19.63
CA SER A 16 13.64 5.99 18.76
C SER A 16 13.62 6.82 17.48
N HIS A 17 14.81 7.01 16.96
CA HIS A 17 15.03 7.43 15.58
C HIS A 17 15.35 6.18 14.78
N VAL A 18 14.38 5.65 14.05
CA VAL A 18 14.56 4.44 13.25
C VAL A 18 14.74 4.83 11.80
N ARG A 19 15.90 4.48 11.25
CA ARG A 19 16.17 4.60 9.82
C ARG A 19 16.39 3.22 9.25
N THR A 20 15.52 2.82 8.33
CA THR A 20 15.61 1.53 7.65
C THR A 20 15.79 1.75 6.15
N ARG A 21 16.78 1.08 5.58
CA ARG A 21 16.97 0.97 4.13
C ARG A 21 17.00 -0.50 3.79
N ASN A 22 16.05 -0.94 2.98
CA ASN A 22 16.05 -2.31 2.47
C ASN A 22 16.17 -2.29 0.96
N LEU A 23 17.13 -3.06 0.45
CA LEU A 23 17.22 -3.45 -0.94
C LEU A 23 16.94 -4.95 -1.00
N VAL A 24 16.04 -5.35 -1.89
CA VAL A 24 15.73 -6.76 -2.12
C VAL A 24 15.65 -6.98 -3.61
N VAL A 25 16.51 -7.84 -4.14
CA VAL A 25 16.51 -8.30 -5.52
C VAL A 25 16.30 -9.80 -5.49
N ASN A 26 15.26 -10.28 -6.17
CA ASN A 26 14.96 -11.70 -6.28
C ASN A 26 14.81 -12.07 -7.76
N GLN A 27 15.51 -13.13 -8.16
CA GLN A 27 15.41 -13.75 -9.48
C GLN A 27 15.16 -15.25 -9.30
N GLY A 28 14.06 -15.76 -9.83
CA GLY A 28 13.67 -17.16 -9.67
C GLY A 28 12.40 -17.49 -10.45
N MET A 29 12.03 -18.75 -10.58
CA MET A 29 10.77 -19.11 -11.25
C MET A 29 9.59 -18.65 -10.40
N ASP A 30 9.56 -19.08 -9.13
CA ASP A 30 8.53 -18.65 -8.19
C ASP A 30 9.11 -17.79 -7.07
N ILE A 31 8.51 -16.62 -6.84
CA ILE A 31 8.87 -15.72 -5.75
C ILE A 31 7.67 -15.55 -4.81
N ARG A 32 7.74 -16.17 -3.64
CA ARG A 32 6.70 -16.08 -2.59
C ARG A 32 7.21 -15.36 -1.35
N LYS A 33 6.59 -14.24 -1.02
CA LYS A 33 6.88 -13.45 0.19
C LYS A 33 5.63 -13.33 1.06
N ILE A 34 5.71 -13.84 2.29
CA ILE A 34 4.65 -13.72 3.30
C ILE A 34 5.20 -12.92 4.47
N VAL A 35 4.50 -11.85 4.84
CA VAL A 35 4.82 -11.06 6.04
C VAL A 35 3.57 -10.97 6.89
N THR A 36 3.64 -11.50 8.10
CA THR A 36 2.60 -11.35 9.12
C THR A 36 3.20 -10.68 10.34
N GLY A 37 2.54 -9.67 10.90
CA GLY A 37 3.10 -9.10 12.13
C GLY A 37 2.46 -7.84 12.66
N ILE A 38 2.88 -7.50 13.87
CA ILE A 38 2.45 -6.30 14.58
C ILE A 38 3.66 -5.41 14.81
N PHE A 39 3.58 -4.18 14.35
CA PHE A 39 4.63 -3.19 14.42
C PHE A 39 4.19 -2.01 15.28
N LYS A 40 4.93 -1.71 16.34
CA LYS A 40 4.63 -0.62 17.28
C LYS A 40 5.84 0.31 17.41
N PHE A 41 5.62 1.60 17.14
CA PHE A 41 6.64 2.64 17.23
C PHE A 41 6.07 3.89 17.94
N PRO A 42 5.94 3.87 19.28
CA PRO A 42 5.52 5.05 20.02
C PRO A 42 6.57 6.17 20.04
N LYS A 43 6.12 7.43 19.91
CA LYS A 43 6.94 8.64 20.07
C LYS A 43 8.25 8.56 19.26
N SER A 44 8.13 8.26 17.98
CA SER A 44 9.27 7.90 17.13
C SER A 44 9.39 8.79 15.91
N HIS A 45 10.62 8.90 15.39
CA HIS A 45 10.90 9.40 14.05
C HIS A 45 11.32 8.22 13.19
N VAL A 46 10.45 7.79 12.28
CA VAL A 46 10.67 6.60 11.45
C VAL A 46 10.85 7.01 10.01
N ARG A 47 12.00 6.68 9.45
CA ARG A 47 12.30 6.89 8.03
C ARG A 47 12.62 5.55 7.37
N THR A 48 11.73 5.11 6.49
CA THR A 48 11.89 3.86 5.76
C THR A 48 12.05 4.13 4.28
N ARG A 49 13.06 3.53 3.66
CA ARG A 49 13.23 3.47 2.21
C ARG A 49 13.35 1.99 1.81
N ASN A 50 12.43 1.52 0.99
CA ASN A 50 12.48 0.17 0.44
C ASN A 50 12.60 0.24 -1.08
N LEU A 51 13.53 -0.53 -1.63
CA LEU A 51 13.63 -0.87 -3.04
C LEU A 51 13.47 -2.38 -3.16
N VAL A 52 12.49 -2.81 -3.95
CA VAL A 52 12.24 -4.23 -4.22
C VAL A 52 12.16 -4.43 -5.72
N VAL A 53 12.97 -5.34 -6.23
CA VAL A 53 12.92 -5.82 -7.61
C VAL A 53 12.71 -7.33 -7.56
N ASN A 54 11.67 -7.82 -8.21
CA ASN A 54 11.43 -9.25 -8.37
C ASN A 54 11.27 -9.56 -9.86
N GLN A 55 11.98 -10.57 -10.33
CA GLN A 55 11.87 -11.12 -11.68
C GLN A 55 11.63 -12.62 -11.57
N GLY A 56 10.52 -13.10 -12.10
CA GLY A 56 10.17 -14.51 -12.06
C GLY A 56 8.82 -14.79 -12.71
N MET A 57 8.52 -16.04 -13.04
CA MET A 57 7.23 -16.39 -13.66
C MET A 57 6.07 -16.05 -12.71
N ASP A 58 6.14 -16.52 -11.47
CA ASP A 58 5.09 -16.28 -10.49
C ASP A 58 5.59 -15.45 -9.30
N ILE A 59 4.99 -14.28 -9.11
CA ILE A 59 5.33 -13.38 -8.00
C ILE A 59 4.12 -13.23 -7.08
N ARG A 60 4.20 -13.89 -5.91
CA ARG A 60 3.17 -13.83 -4.88
C ARG A 60 3.65 -13.12 -3.62
N LYS A 61 3.01 -11.99 -3.30
CA LYS A 61 3.26 -11.24 -2.05
C LYS A 61 2.01 -11.16 -1.19
N ILE A 62 2.09 -11.67 0.03
CA ILE A 62 1.04 -11.59 1.04
C ILE A 62 1.58 -10.79 2.23
N VAL A 63 0.86 -9.75 2.63
CA VAL A 63 1.18 -8.97 3.83
C VAL A 63 -0.06 -8.89 4.69
N THR A 64 0.02 -9.36 5.93
CA THR A 64 -1.03 -9.20 6.93
C THR A 64 -0.43 -8.51 8.15
N ALA A 65 -0.69 -7.21 8.32
CA ALA A 65 0.03 -6.46 9.34
C ALA A 65 -0.81 -5.44 10.11
N ILE A 66 -0.46 -5.26 11.38
CA ILE A 66 -0.99 -4.19 12.22
C ILE A 66 0.13 -3.20 12.53
N PHE A 67 -0.07 -1.95 12.14
CA PHE A 67 0.87 -0.86 12.35
C PHE A 67 0.31 0.15 13.34
N LYS A 68 1.06 0.45 14.41
CA LYS A 68 0.70 1.44 15.43
C LYS A 68 1.85 2.43 15.64
N PHE A 69 1.62 3.69 15.28
CA PHE A 69 2.60 4.77 15.41
C PHE A 69 1.97 5.96 16.15
N PRO A 70 1.79 5.91 17.47
CA PRO A 70 1.26 7.05 18.21
C PRO A 70 2.31 8.15 18.37
N LYS A 71 1.88 9.42 18.25
CA LYS A 71 2.73 10.61 18.47
C LYS A 71 4.03 10.57 17.68
N SER A 72 3.98 10.18 16.40
CA SER A 72 5.18 9.87 15.62
C SER A 72 5.26 10.68 14.31
N HIS A 73 6.48 10.84 13.82
CA HIS A 73 6.76 11.33 12.47
C HIS A 73 7.22 10.17 11.60
N VAL A 74 6.42 9.81 10.61
CA VAL A 74 6.67 8.64 9.76
C VAL A 74 6.85 9.08 8.32
N ARG A 75 8.00 8.74 7.74
CA ARG A 75 8.31 8.99 6.34
C ARG A 75 8.68 7.70 5.64
N THR A 76 7.82 7.27 4.73
CA THR A 76 8.02 6.04 3.96
C THR A 76 8.20 6.35 2.48
N ARG A 77 9.22 5.77 1.87
CA ARG A 77 9.39 5.72 0.42
C ARG A 77 9.54 4.27 -0.03
N ASN A 78 8.64 3.78 -0.87
CA ASN A 78 8.76 2.46 -1.46
C ASN A 78 8.84 2.57 -2.97
N LEU A 79 9.79 1.85 -3.56
CA LEU A 79 9.86 1.55 -4.97
C LEU A 79 9.77 0.03 -5.10
N VAL A 80 8.81 -0.44 -5.91
CA VAL A 80 8.63 -1.86 -6.18
C VAL A 80 8.52 -2.04 -7.69
N VAL A 81 9.36 -2.91 -8.23
CA VAL A 81 9.31 -3.37 -9.61
C VAL A 81 9.10 -4.89 -9.58
N ASN A 82 8.08 -5.38 -10.28
CA ASN A 82 7.85 -6.80 -10.47
C ASN A 82 7.70 -7.08 -11.96
N GLN A 83 8.44 -8.05 -12.46
CA GLN A 83 8.34 -8.55 -13.83
C GLN A 83 8.10 -10.05 -13.76
N GLY A 84 7.00 -10.52 -14.33
CA GLY A 84 6.64 -11.94 -14.31
C GLY A 84 5.42 -12.26 -15.13
N MET A 85 5.06 -13.53 -15.29
CA MET A 85 3.80 -13.88 -15.95
C MET A 85 2.62 -13.57 -15.03
N ASP A 86 2.66 -14.08 -13.80
CA ASP A 86 1.60 -13.89 -12.81
C ASP A 86 2.09 -13.07 -11.61
N ILE A 87 1.44 -11.95 -11.34
CA ILE A 87 1.76 -11.07 -10.22
C ILE A 87 0.55 -10.95 -9.30
N ARG A 88 0.61 -11.65 -8.15
CA ARG A 88 -0.42 -11.60 -7.12
C ARG A 88 0.06 -10.89 -5.86
N LYS A 89 -0.59 -9.78 -5.51
CA LYS A 89 -0.35 -9.05 -4.27
C LYS A 89 -1.60 -8.98 -3.41
N ILE A 90 -1.50 -9.47 -2.19
CA ILE A 90 -2.53 -9.39 -1.17
C ILE A 90 -1.97 -8.59 0.00
N VAL A 91 -2.68 -7.52 0.39
CA VAL A 91 -2.33 -6.73 1.56
C VAL A 91 -3.55 -6.60 2.43
N THR A 92 -3.48 -7.17 3.63
CA THR A 92 -4.46 -7.03 4.69
C THR A 92 -3.84 -6.28 5.85
N GLY A 93 -4.51 -5.27 6.40
CA GLY A 93 -3.90 -4.62 7.57
C GLY A 93 -4.71 -3.57 8.29
N ILE A 94 -4.24 -3.27 9.49
CA ILE A 94 -4.79 -2.22 10.36
C ILE A 94 -3.71 -1.19 10.64
N PHE A 95 -3.99 0.05 10.32
CA PHE A 95 -3.05 1.17 10.39
C PHE A 95 -3.60 2.22 11.37
N LYS A 96 -2.89 2.44 12.49
CA LYS A 96 -3.29 3.39 13.53
C LYS A 96 -2.16 4.40 13.80
N PHE A 97 -2.41 5.67 13.50
CA PHE A 97 -1.43 6.74 13.65
C PHE A 97 -2.09 7.93 14.36
N PRO A 98 -2.34 7.84 15.68
CA PRO A 98 -2.91 8.97 16.41
C PRO A 98 -1.87 10.07 16.64
N LYS A 99 -2.28 11.34 16.55
CA LYS A 99 -1.44 12.52 16.82
C LYS A 99 -0.12 12.51 16.04
N SER A 100 -0.15 12.15 14.76
CA SER A 100 1.06 11.83 14.00
C SER A 100 1.15 12.60 12.68
N HIS A 101 2.37 12.74 12.18
CA HIS A 101 2.66 13.25 10.85
C HIS A 101 3.15 12.11 9.98
N VAL A 102 2.39 11.79 8.92
CA VAL A 102 2.67 10.64 8.06
C VAL A 102 2.86 11.11 6.62
N ARG A 103 4.01 10.79 6.04
CA ARG A 103 4.31 11.05 4.64
C ARG A 103 4.73 9.79 3.93
N THR A 104 3.89 9.35 2.99
CA THR A 104 4.15 8.15 2.20
C THR A 104 4.31 8.51 0.73
N ARG A 105 5.33 7.94 0.10
CA ARG A 105 5.49 7.93 -1.36
C ARG A 105 5.69 6.49 -1.83
N ASN A 106 4.83 6.01 -2.70
CA ASN A 106 4.99 4.69 -3.32
C ASN A 106 5.05 4.84 -4.83
N LEU A 107 6.01 4.15 -5.43
CA LEU A 107 6.06 3.86 -6.85
C LEU A 107 6.01 2.35 -7.01
N VAL A 108 5.07 1.86 -7.80
CA VAL A 108 4.92 0.44 -8.11
C VAL A 108 4.83 0.29 -9.62
N VAL A 109 5.72 -0.51 -10.18
CA VAL A 109 5.69 -0.94 -11.58
C VAL A 109 5.51 -2.44 -11.59
N ASN A 110 4.49 -2.91 -12.29
CA ASN A 110 4.27 -4.33 -12.53
C ASN A 110 4.15 -4.56 -14.04
N GLN A 111 4.88 -5.54 -14.55
CA GLN A 111 4.80 -6.00 -15.92
C GLN A 111 4.57 -7.50 -15.90
N GLY A 112 3.46 -7.95 -16.50
CA GLY A 112 3.13 -9.37 -16.55
C GLY A 112 1.79 -9.67 -17.19
N MET A 113 1.55 -10.91 -17.61
CA MET A 113 0.29 -11.28 -18.26
C MET A 113 -0.90 -11.08 -17.31
N ASP A 114 -0.80 -11.59 -16.09
CA ASP A 114 -1.88 -11.59 -15.10
C ASP A 114 -1.46 -10.79 -13.85
N ILE A 115 -2.13 -9.67 -13.59
CA ILE A 115 -1.83 -8.82 -12.42
C ILE A 115 -3.04 -8.73 -11.50
N ARG A 116 -2.95 -9.36 -10.33
CA ARG A 116 -4.01 -9.35 -9.31
C ARG A 116 -3.56 -8.65 -8.03
N LYS A 117 -4.25 -7.56 -7.66
CA LYS A 117 -3.99 -6.81 -6.43
C LYS A 117 -5.24 -6.77 -5.56
N ILE A 118 -5.13 -7.30 -4.34
CA ILE A 118 -6.17 -7.25 -3.32
C ILE A 118 -5.63 -6.45 -2.14
N VAL A 119 -6.36 -5.42 -1.74
CA VAL A 119 -6.03 -4.60 -0.58
C VAL A 119 -7.24 -4.53 0.33
N THR A 120 -7.11 -5.03 1.55
CA THR A 120 -8.14 -4.96 2.58
C THR A 120 -7.58 -4.26 3.81
N GLY A 121 -8.25 -3.26 4.36
CA GLY A 121 -7.71 -2.67 5.58
C GLY A 121 -8.51 -1.61 6.29
N ILE A 122 -8.09 -1.36 7.53
CA ILE A 122 -8.66 -0.34 8.42
C ILE A 122 -7.61 0.71 8.70
N PHE A 123 -7.93 1.97 8.42
CA PHE A 123 -7.06 3.12 8.52
C PHE A 123 -7.62 4.12 9.52
N LYS A 124 -6.89 4.38 10.61
CA LYS A 124 -7.30 5.31 11.67
C LYS A 124 -6.18 6.32 11.95
N PHE A 125 -6.45 7.58 11.67
CA PHE A 125 -5.49 8.67 11.87
C PHE A 125 -6.17 9.83 12.59
N PRO A 126 -6.46 9.73 13.90
CA PRO A 126 -7.07 10.83 14.63
C PRO A 126 -6.04 11.93 14.92
N LYS A 127 -6.45 13.20 14.86
CA LYS A 127 -5.61 14.39 15.15
C LYS A 127 -4.28 14.39 14.40
N SER A 128 -4.28 14.05 13.11
CA SER A 128 -3.05 13.75 12.36
C SER A 128 -2.95 14.50 11.05
N HIS A 129 -1.73 14.60 10.53
CA HIS A 129 -1.46 15.13 9.19
C HIS A 129 -0.95 13.99 8.32
N VAL A 130 -1.67 13.68 7.25
CA VAL A 130 -1.36 12.55 6.37
C VAL A 130 -1.19 13.05 4.94
N ARG A 131 -0.02 12.78 4.36
CA ARG A 131 0.26 13.05 2.95
C ARG A 131 0.72 11.79 2.24
N THR A 132 -0.08 11.36 1.28
CA THR A 132 0.21 10.17 0.48
C THR A 132 0.36 10.54 -0.99
N ARG A 133 1.40 10.01 -1.64
CA ARG A 133 1.54 10.02 -3.09
C ARG A 133 1.77 8.60 -3.57
N ASN A 134 0.92 8.10 -4.46
CA ASN A 134 1.12 6.81 -5.09
C ASN A 134 1.17 6.98 -6.61
N LEU A 135 2.17 6.36 -7.23
CA LEU A 135 2.23 6.14 -8.66
C LEU A 135 2.23 4.63 -8.87
N VAL A 136 1.30 4.14 -9.68
CA VAL A 136 1.20 2.73 -10.02
C VAL A 136 1.12 2.60 -11.54
N VAL A 137 2.06 1.87 -12.11
CA VAL A 137 2.04 1.46 -13.51
C VAL A 137 1.87 -0.05 -13.53
N ASN A 138 0.87 -0.51 -14.28
CA ASN A 138 0.68 -1.93 -14.57
C ASN A 138 0.60 -2.10 -16.08
N GLN A 139 1.34 -3.07 -16.60
CA GLN A 139 1.27 -3.47 -18.00
C GLN A 139 1.04 -4.99 -18.02
N GLY A 140 -0.05 -5.42 -18.63
CA GLY A 140 -0.43 -6.82 -18.64
C GLY A 140 -1.74 -7.11 -19.36
N MET A 141 -1.95 -8.34 -19.79
CA MET A 141 -3.17 -8.73 -20.49
C MET A 141 -4.40 -8.57 -19.60
N ASP A 142 -4.32 -9.10 -18.39
CA ASP A 142 -5.39 -9.10 -17.39
C ASP A 142 -4.96 -8.38 -16.12
N ILE A 143 -5.69 -7.34 -15.73
CA ILE A 143 -5.40 -6.54 -14.54
C ILE A 143 -6.64 -6.49 -13.65
N ARG A 144 -6.57 -7.16 -12.49
CA ARG A 144 -7.65 -7.17 -11.49
C ARG A 144 -7.21 -6.46 -10.21
N LYS A 145 -7.99 -5.47 -9.78
CA LYS A 145 -7.77 -4.72 -8.53
C LYS A 145 -9.01 -4.78 -7.65
N ILE A 146 -8.86 -5.24 -6.43
CA ILE A 146 -9.90 -5.21 -5.41
C ILE A 146 -9.38 -4.41 -4.23
N VAL A 147 -10.12 -3.38 -3.82
CA VAL A 147 -9.79 -2.57 -2.65
C VAL A 147 -11.01 -2.53 -1.74
N THR A 148 -10.85 -3.00 -0.51
CA THR A 148 -11.88 -2.93 0.53
C THR A 148 -11.32 -2.22 1.75
N GLY A 149 -12.00 -1.22 2.29
CA GLY A 149 -11.47 -0.60 3.51
C GLY A 149 -12.35 0.34 4.28
N ILE A 150 -11.96 0.56 5.53
CA ILE A 150 -12.60 1.52 6.44
C ILE A 150 -11.58 2.59 6.80
N PHE A 151 -11.95 3.85 6.58
CA PHE A 151 -11.08 5.01 6.78
C PHE A 151 -11.70 5.97 7.80
N LYS A 152 -10.95 6.30 8.87
CA LYS A 152 -11.37 7.20 9.94
C LYS A 152 -10.31 8.26 10.21
N PHE A 153 -10.66 9.53 10.02
CA PHE A 153 -9.74 10.68 10.09
C PHE A 153 -10.25 11.83 10.98
N PRO A 154 -10.74 11.59 12.21
CA PRO A 154 -11.34 12.66 12.99
C PRO A 154 -10.31 13.76 13.30
N LYS A 155 -10.70 15.02 13.07
CA LYS A 155 -9.89 16.21 13.31
C LYS A 155 -8.50 16.15 12.65
N SER A 156 -8.44 15.74 11.39
CA SER A 156 -7.18 15.43 10.70
C SER A 156 -7.13 16.01 9.30
N HIS A 157 -5.93 16.39 8.88
CA HIS A 157 -5.67 16.87 7.53
C HIS A 157 -5.12 15.74 6.67
N VAL A 158 -5.81 15.42 5.57
CA VAL A 158 -5.46 14.31 4.69
C VAL A 158 -5.32 14.81 3.26
N ARG A 159 -4.16 14.59 2.65
CA ARG A 159 -3.93 14.86 1.23
C ARG A 159 -3.40 13.60 0.55
N THR A 160 -4.15 13.08 -0.42
CA THR A 160 -3.73 11.95 -1.24
C THR A 160 -3.68 12.35 -2.71
N ARG A 161 -2.60 11.98 -3.39
CA ARG A 161 -2.51 12.03 -4.86
C ARG A 161 -2.19 10.62 -5.34
N ASN A 162 -3.03 10.07 -6.19
CA ASN A 162 -2.83 8.77 -6.81
C ASN A 162 -2.82 8.97 -8.33
N LEU A 163 -1.79 8.44 -8.98
CA LEU A 163 -1.77 8.27 -10.44
C LEU A 163 -1.66 6.77 -10.70
N ILE A 164 -2.58 6.25 -11.50
CA ILE A 164 -2.64 4.83 -11.85
C ILE A 164 -2.73 4.75 -13.37
N VAL A 165 -1.74 4.11 -13.96
CA VAL A 165 -1.73 3.75 -15.37
C VAL A 165 -1.86 2.23 -15.44
N ASN A 166 -2.87 1.75 -16.16
CA ASN A 166 -3.01 0.34 -16.49
C ASN A 166 -3.05 0.24 -18.01
N GLN A 167 -2.23 -0.62 -18.59
CA GLN A 167 -2.27 -0.96 -20.00
C GLN A 167 -2.51 -2.46 -20.09
N GLY A 168 -3.59 -2.86 -20.74
CA GLY A 168 -4.04 -4.23 -20.80
C GLY A 168 -5.33 -4.42 -21.56
N MET A 169 -5.67 -5.67 -21.85
CA MET A 169 -6.86 -6.03 -22.61
C MET A 169 -8.10 -6.15 -21.70
N ASP A 170 -7.99 -6.83 -20.54
CA ASP A 170 -9.04 -6.87 -19.52
C ASP A 170 -8.57 -6.15 -18.25
N ILE A 171 -9.24 -5.05 -17.87
CA ILE A 171 -8.93 -4.29 -16.68
C ILE A 171 -10.18 -4.20 -15.79
N ARG A 172 -10.14 -4.87 -14.64
CA ARG A 172 -11.22 -4.84 -13.65
C ARG A 172 -10.78 -4.19 -12.36
N LYS A 173 -11.60 -3.28 -11.84
CA LYS A 173 -11.37 -2.60 -10.57
C LYS A 173 -12.64 -2.57 -9.74
N ILE A 174 -12.55 -3.12 -8.53
CA ILE A 174 -13.61 -3.10 -7.52
C ILE A 174 -13.09 -2.32 -6.32
N VAL A 175 -13.85 -1.33 -5.88
CA VAL A 175 -13.55 -0.55 -4.68
C VAL A 175 -14.79 -0.51 -3.80
N THR A 176 -14.64 -0.98 -2.57
CA THR A 176 -15.69 -0.95 -1.55
C THR A 176 -15.13 -0.36 -0.27
N GLY A 177 -15.91 0.43 0.46
CA GLY A 177 -15.41 0.97 1.72
C GLY A 177 -16.23 2.09 2.32
N MET A 178 -15.87 2.42 3.55
CA MET A 178 -16.53 3.46 4.35
C MET A 178 -15.51 4.52 4.75
N PHE A 179 -15.86 5.79 4.53
CA PHE A 179 -15.05 6.94 4.93
C PHE A 179 -15.80 7.73 6.00
N LYS A 180 -15.12 8.02 7.12
CA LYS A 180 -15.62 8.91 8.18
C LYS A 180 -14.59 10.00 8.46
N ASN A 181 -14.91 11.22 8.05
CA ASN A 181 -14.18 12.44 8.41
C ASN A 181 -15.18 13.40 9.08
N THR A 182 -14.76 14.12 10.12
CA THR A 182 -15.64 14.98 10.94
C THR A 182 -15.29 16.46 10.82
N GLN A 183 -14.59 16.87 9.76
CA GLN A 183 -14.34 18.27 9.43
C GLN A 183 -14.35 18.42 7.90
N ASP A 184 -15.10 19.41 7.41
CA ASP A 184 -15.15 19.81 6.01
C ASP A 184 -13.73 20.16 5.53
N SER A 185 -13.20 19.30 4.66
CA SER A 185 -12.02 19.62 3.88
C SER A 185 -12.54 20.10 2.53
N PRO A 186 -12.41 21.39 2.17
CA PRO A 186 -13.02 21.98 0.97
C PRO A 186 -12.44 21.42 -0.34
N ASN A 187 -11.42 20.56 -0.26
CA ASN A 187 -10.84 19.89 -1.42
C ASN A 187 -10.68 18.39 -1.19
N GLY A 188 -11.74 17.66 -1.54
CA GLY A 188 -11.70 16.32 -2.11
C GLY A 188 -11.83 15.16 -1.13
N PHE A 189 -13.00 14.52 -1.11
CA PHE A 189 -13.23 13.08 -1.35
C PHE A 189 -14.75 12.84 -1.47
N VAL A 190 -15.24 12.57 -2.67
CA VAL A 190 -16.57 11.96 -2.86
C VAL A 190 -16.35 10.48 -3.15
N LEU A 191 -17.01 9.61 -2.39
CA LEU A 191 -17.20 8.20 -2.72
C LEU A 191 -18.68 7.90 -2.58
N ILE A 192 -19.35 7.67 -3.71
CA ILE A 192 -20.73 7.15 -3.75
C ILE A 192 -20.75 5.89 -4.64
N SER A 193 -21.12 4.78 -3.98
CA SER A 193 -21.86 3.58 -4.40
C SER A 193 -21.40 2.64 -5.55
N PRO A 194 -21.91 1.38 -5.55
CA PRO A 194 -21.36 0.25 -6.29
C PRO A 194 -22.02 0.16 -7.67
N HIS A 195 -21.35 0.64 -8.71
CA HIS A 195 -21.58 0.20 -10.09
C HIS A 195 -20.29 0.40 -10.91
N PRO A 196 -20.07 -0.39 -11.97
CA PRO A 196 -18.83 -0.38 -12.73
C PRO A 196 -18.78 0.90 -13.58
N LEU A 197 -18.11 1.93 -13.09
CA LEU A 197 -17.82 3.11 -13.90
C LEU A 197 -16.60 2.84 -14.78
N SER A 198 -16.84 2.73 -16.09
CA SER A 198 -15.83 2.97 -17.11
C SER A 198 -15.26 4.38 -16.89
N PHE A 199 -13.96 4.55 -17.08
CA PHE A 199 -13.38 5.89 -17.10
C PHE A 199 -12.72 6.12 -18.45
N GLN A 200 -13.27 7.13 -19.14
CA GLN A 200 -12.65 7.84 -20.25
C GLN A 200 -11.27 8.36 -19.87
N ASN A 201 -10.35 8.24 -20.83
CA ASN A 201 -8.99 8.75 -20.79
C ASN A 201 -8.99 10.27 -20.60
N PHE A 202 -8.11 10.78 -19.73
CA PHE A 202 -7.62 12.14 -19.84
C PHE A 202 -6.10 12.08 -20.02
N ILE A 203 -5.69 12.71 -21.12
CA ILE A 203 -4.33 12.85 -21.69
C ILE A 203 -3.42 13.60 -20.72
#